data_AF-A0A9E5YM37-F1
#
_entry.id   AF-A0A9E5YM37-F1
#
_cell.length_a   1.000
_cell.length_b   1.000
_cell.length_c   1.000
_cell.angle_alpha   90.00
_cell.angle_beta   90.00
_cell.angle_gamma   90.00
#
_symmetry.space_group_name_H-M   'P 1'
#
loop_
_entity.id
_entity.type
_entity.pdbx_description
1 polymer ?
#
loop_
_entity_poly.entity_id
_entity_poly.type
_entity_poly.pdbx_seq_one_letter_code
_entity_poly.pdbx_strand_id
1 'polypeptide(L)'
;RHDIPAEIQTWADSGIIDLRVPIAGDENKLEAILKDYNAWANLHQGSTLDFFKAWGGKIPFFDENFASQIRADIKKKSSAGQSLKEPEDIFSARLFLHIAQSFDLQNNGLNQDLRLSEAMEQNLIKNLKGEDEDLNLKAAAKERFPISDTGFYMVAERLKAWTKLMQHDREPPGLFITTSRSVLDELMDKAPEIEMVIDFDSIPMHAGRDETVEKWQDGLLASLNTLLTSAWPVPTDGMFEAPVVSGGDANVAIKLYIVAGETPYDFFVRCVGDNSPQAGLETERLRFKNTLIGIVEL
;
A
#
# COMPACT_ATOMS: atom_id res chain seq x y z
N ARG A 1 3.27 -4.54 -17.77
CA ARG A 1 2.69 -5.37 -16.68
C ARG A 1 3.85 -6.18 -16.10
N HIS A 2 4.77 -5.54 -15.40
CA HIS A 2 6.04 -6.16 -15.00
C HIS A 2 6.22 -6.04 -13.49
N ASP A 3 6.81 -7.08 -12.91
CA ASP A 3 7.12 -7.31 -11.50
C ASP A 3 5.91 -7.51 -10.56
N ILE A 4 4.88 -8.22 -11.02
CA ILE A 4 3.90 -8.82 -10.11
C ILE A 4 4.48 -10.17 -9.63
N PRO A 5 4.67 -10.39 -8.31
CA PRO A 5 5.12 -11.67 -7.78
C PRO A 5 4.29 -12.84 -8.29
N ALA A 6 4.94 -13.98 -8.58
CA ALA A 6 4.28 -15.16 -9.15
C ALA A 6 3.11 -15.69 -8.29
N GLU A 7 3.21 -15.54 -6.96
CA GLU A 7 2.15 -15.89 -6.01
C GLU A 7 0.90 -15.02 -6.21
N ILE A 8 1.08 -13.70 -6.34
CA ILE A 8 0.00 -12.76 -6.61
C ILE A 8 -0.64 -13.06 -7.98
N GLN A 9 0.17 -13.44 -8.96
CA GLN A 9 -0.35 -13.85 -10.27
C GLN A 9 -1.19 -15.14 -10.18
N THR A 10 -0.75 -16.11 -9.39
CA THR A 10 -1.51 -17.35 -9.12
C THR A 10 -2.85 -17.05 -8.42
N TRP A 11 -2.86 -16.11 -7.47
CA TRP A 11 -4.08 -15.68 -6.80
C TRP A 11 -5.03 -14.94 -7.75
N ALA A 12 -4.48 -14.16 -8.69
CA ALA A 12 -5.29 -13.52 -9.72
C ALA A 12 -5.92 -14.54 -10.67
N ASP A 13 -5.14 -15.51 -11.15
CA ASP A 13 -5.60 -16.54 -12.08
C ASP A 13 -6.64 -17.48 -11.45
N SER A 14 -6.58 -17.67 -10.13
CA SER A 14 -7.57 -18.44 -9.35
C SER A 14 -8.79 -17.62 -8.92
N GLY A 15 -8.85 -16.34 -9.27
CA GLY A 15 -9.96 -15.44 -8.93
C GLY A 15 -10.02 -15.04 -7.45
N ILE A 16 -8.96 -15.28 -6.68
CA ILE A 16 -8.85 -14.86 -5.28
C ILE A 16 -8.68 -13.33 -5.19
N ILE A 17 -7.91 -12.76 -6.12
CA ILE A 17 -7.74 -11.31 -6.22
C ILE A 17 -8.03 -10.83 -7.65
N ASP A 18 -8.47 -9.58 -7.79
CA ASP A 18 -8.59 -8.92 -9.09
C ASP A 18 -7.46 -7.89 -9.25
N LEU A 19 -6.64 -8.06 -10.30
CA LEU A 19 -5.52 -7.16 -10.58
C LEU A 19 -5.96 -6.03 -11.51
N ARG A 20 -6.19 -4.87 -10.90
CA ARG A 20 -6.64 -3.67 -11.61
C ARG A 20 -5.49 -2.78 -12.06
N VAL A 21 -5.62 -2.25 -13.27
CA VAL A 21 -4.72 -1.25 -13.84
C VAL A 21 -5.59 -0.09 -14.33
N PRO A 22 -5.83 0.93 -13.48
CA PRO A 22 -6.75 2.02 -13.78
C PRO A 22 -6.41 2.79 -15.05
N ILE A 23 -5.13 2.79 -15.44
CA ILE A 23 -4.61 3.57 -16.56
C ILE A 23 -3.73 2.69 -17.44
N ALA A 24 -4.18 2.48 -18.67
CA ALA A 24 -3.44 1.75 -19.70
C ALA A 24 -2.78 2.73 -20.70
N GLY A 25 -1.64 2.34 -21.26
CA GLY A 25 -0.88 3.10 -22.24
C GLY A 25 0.50 3.52 -21.74
N ASP A 26 1.38 3.92 -22.66
CA ASP A 26 2.75 4.37 -22.38
C ASP A 26 3.66 3.36 -21.64
N GLU A 27 3.32 2.06 -21.59
CA GLU A 27 4.12 1.04 -20.89
C GLU A 27 5.55 0.99 -21.41
N ASN A 28 5.72 0.99 -22.74
CA ASN A 28 7.04 0.98 -23.38
C ASN A 28 7.87 2.21 -23.01
N LYS A 29 7.22 3.37 -22.87
CA LYS A 29 7.87 4.63 -22.49
C LYS A 29 8.26 4.60 -21.02
N LEU A 30 7.37 4.11 -20.16
CA LEU A 30 7.62 3.93 -18.72
C LEU A 30 8.79 2.98 -18.49
N GLU A 31 8.81 1.85 -19.20
CA GLU A 31 9.89 0.86 -19.15
C GLU A 31 11.23 1.44 -19.61
N ALA A 32 11.25 2.21 -20.70
CA ALA A 32 12.46 2.87 -21.18
C ALA A 32 13.05 3.83 -20.13
N ILE A 33 12.20 4.64 -19.49
CA ILE A 33 12.63 5.59 -18.46
C ILE A 33 13.10 4.86 -17.19
N LEU A 34 12.39 3.80 -16.77
CA LEU A 34 12.80 2.99 -15.61
C LEU A 34 14.15 2.30 -15.86
N LYS A 35 14.39 1.81 -17.08
CA LYS A 35 15.68 1.23 -17.46
C LYS A 35 16.81 2.25 -17.39
N ASP A 36 16.59 3.45 -17.92
CA ASP A 36 17.58 4.53 -17.86
C ASP A 36 17.85 4.98 -16.41
N TYR A 37 16.81 5.07 -15.59
CA TYR A 37 16.92 5.35 -14.16
C TYR A 37 17.74 4.28 -13.43
N ASN A 38 17.41 3.00 -13.63
CA ASN A 38 18.13 1.89 -13.00
C ASN A 38 19.60 1.84 -13.45
N ALA A 39 19.88 2.08 -14.72
CA ALA A 39 21.25 2.17 -15.22
C ALA A 39 22.03 3.31 -14.54
N TRP A 40 21.40 4.47 -14.35
CA TRP A 40 22.00 5.58 -13.63
C TRP A 40 22.22 5.26 -12.14
N ALA A 41 21.21 4.72 -11.45
CA ALA A 41 21.28 4.39 -10.03
C ALA A 41 22.40 3.37 -9.75
N ASN A 42 22.53 2.36 -10.62
CA ASN A 42 23.59 1.36 -10.54
C ASN A 42 25.00 1.93 -10.79
N LEU A 43 25.13 3.03 -11.56
CA LEU A 43 26.40 3.73 -11.77
C LEU A 43 26.81 4.59 -10.56
N HIS A 44 25.85 4.98 -9.73
CA HIS A 44 26.06 5.87 -8.58
C HIS A 44 25.91 5.13 -7.25
N GLN A 45 26.36 3.86 -7.19
CA GLN A 45 26.34 2.97 -5.99
C GLN A 45 26.67 3.75 -4.72
N GLY A 46 25.63 4.18 -4.00
CA GLY A 46 25.84 5.20 -2.99
C GLY A 46 24.58 5.52 -2.22
N SER A 47 23.48 5.90 -2.88
CA SER A 47 22.23 6.17 -2.16
C SER A 47 21.12 6.66 -3.10
N THR A 48 20.12 5.80 -3.28
CA THR A 48 18.76 6.24 -3.64
C THR A 48 18.31 7.36 -2.68
N LEU A 49 18.79 7.33 -1.43
CA LEU A 49 18.61 8.35 -0.39
C LEU A 49 19.35 9.68 -0.62
N ASP A 50 20.57 9.77 -1.17
CA ASP A 50 21.21 11.08 -1.42
C ASP A 50 20.67 11.73 -2.68
N PHE A 51 20.09 10.95 -3.60
CA PHE A 51 19.25 11.50 -4.65
C PHE A 51 18.01 12.20 -4.06
N PHE A 52 17.24 11.52 -3.19
CA PHE A 52 16.10 12.17 -2.54
C PHE A 52 16.47 13.26 -1.50
N LYS A 53 17.65 13.18 -0.86
CA LYS A 53 18.15 14.23 0.07
C LYS A 53 18.74 15.43 -0.67
N ALA A 54 19.47 15.23 -1.77
CA ALA A 54 19.89 16.31 -2.68
C ALA A 54 18.68 17.02 -3.32
N TRP A 55 17.51 16.37 -3.32
CA TRP A 55 16.20 16.91 -3.71
C TRP A 55 15.49 17.72 -2.61
N GLY A 56 16.12 17.96 -1.45
CA GLY A 56 15.75 19.04 -0.53
C GLY A 56 14.27 19.11 -0.10
N GLY A 57 13.61 17.96 0.11
CA GLY A 57 12.20 17.93 0.55
C GLY A 57 11.21 18.54 -0.45
N LYS A 58 11.60 18.77 -1.71
CA LYS A 58 10.73 19.22 -2.79
C LYS A 58 10.80 18.22 -3.93
N ILE A 59 9.69 17.53 -4.13
CA ILE A 59 9.50 16.51 -5.14
C ILE A 59 9.63 17.17 -6.53
N PRO A 60 10.52 16.70 -7.42
CA PRO A 60 10.74 17.30 -8.73
C PRO A 60 9.71 16.89 -9.79
N PHE A 61 8.73 16.07 -9.43
CA PHE A 61 7.63 15.69 -10.33
C PHE A 61 6.52 16.75 -10.39
N PHE A 62 6.52 17.72 -9.48
CA PHE A 62 5.52 18.80 -9.42
C PHE A 62 6.08 20.20 -9.67
N ASP A 63 7.40 20.36 -9.77
CA ASP A 63 8.05 21.64 -10.05
C ASP A 63 8.59 21.68 -11.49
N GLU A 64 8.19 22.70 -12.26
CA GLU A 64 8.39 22.80 -13.72
C GLU A 64 9.88 22.79 -14.11
N ASN A 65 10.80 23.12 -13.20
CA ASN A 65 12.24 23.27 -13.49
C ASN A 65 13.06 21.98 -13.52
N PHE A 66 12.71 20.94 -12.75
CA PHE A 66 13.52 19.70 -12.66
C PHE A 66 12.97 18.55 -13.49
N ALA A 67 11.64 18.44 -13.61
CA ALA A 67 11.04 17.65 -14.68
C ALA A 67 11.59 18.08 -16.05
N SER A 68 12.00 19.34 -16.21
CA SER A 68 12.69 19.86 -17.39
C SER A 68 14.13 19.38 -17.54
N GLN A 69 14.86 19.04 -16.46
CA GLN A 69 16.23 18.51 -16.53
C GLN A 69 16.28 17.00 -16.80
N ILE A 70 15.44 16.22 -16.11
CA ILE A 70 15.24 14.79 -16.47
C ILE A 70 14.66 14.72 -17.89
N ARG A 71 13.70 15.58 -18.25
CA ARG A 71 13.25 15.73 -19.65
C ARG A 71 14.35 16.20 -20.57
N ALA A 72 15.30 17.05 -20.17
CA ALA A 72 16.39 17.51 -21.03
C ALA A 72 17.42 16.41 -21.29
N ASP A 73 17.73 15.59 -20.28
CA ASP A 73 18.66 14.47 -20.42
C ASP A 73 18.02 13.29 -21.18
N ILE A 74 16.71 13.06 -21.01
CA ILE A 74 15.93 12.10 -21.80
C ILE A 74 15.67 12.63 -23.23
N LYS A 75 15.33 13.91 -23.41
CA LYS A 75 15.15 14.56 -24.73
C LYS A 75 16.44 14.68 -25.52
N LYS A 76 17.59 14.80 -24.86
CA LYS A 76 18.91 14.74 -25.53
C LYS A 76 19.11 13.43 -26.29
N LYS A 77 18.34 12.37 -25.95
CA LYS A 77 18.31 11.08 -26.65
C LYS A 77 17.01 10.79 -27.41
N SER A 78 15.93 11.52 -27.17
CA SER A 78 14.62 11.27 -27.80
C SER A 78 13.92 12.57 -28.21
N SER A 79 13.79 12.77 -29.52
CA SER A 79 13.22 13.96 -30.13
C SER A 79 11.70 13.99 -30.01
N ALA A 80 11.15 14.79 -29.09
CA ALA A 80 9.92 15.58 -29.27
C ALA A 80 9.58 16.36 -27.99
N GLY A 81 9.32 17.66 -28.14
CA GLY A 81 8.74 18.49 -27.10
C GLY A 81 7.26 18.71 -27.32
N GLN A 82 6.48 18.54 -26.26
CA GLN A 82 5.13 19.05 -26.10
C GLN A 82 4.86 19.22 -24.61
N SER A 83 4.18 20.30 -24.23
CA SER A 83 3.65 20.54 -22.89
C SER A 83 2.19 20.08 -22.85
N LEU A 84 1.83 19.18 -21.93
CA LEU A 84 0.46 18.71 -21.73
C LEU A 84 0.23 18.45 -20.22
N LYS A 85 -0.45 19.37 -19.53
CA LYS A 85 -0.51 19.43 -18.05
C LYS A 85 -1.25 18.27 -17.35
N GLU A 86 -2.05 17.46 -18.02
CA GLU A 86 -2.86 16.38 -17.39
C GLU A 86 -2.34 14.96 -17.70
N PRO A 87 -2.04 14.60 -18.97
CA PRO A 87 -1.43 13.31 -19.30
C PRO A 87 -0.01 13.15 -18.74
N GLU A 88 0.74 14.24 -18.60
CA GLU A 88 2.09 14.22 -18.02
C GLU A 88 2.10 14.02 -16.50
N ASP A 89 1.04 14.46 -15.81
CA ASP A 89 0.92 14.39 -14.36
C ASP A 89 0.58 12.96 -13.90
N ILE A 90 -0.38 12.33 -14.59
CA ILE A 90 -0.69 10.90 -14.42
C ILE A 90 0.53 10.02 -14.72
N PHE A 91 1.24 10.30 -15.81
CA PHE A 91 2.45 9.55 -16.18
C PHE A 91 3.51 9.66 -15.07
N SER A 92 3.67 10.86 -14.51
CA SER A 92 4.62 11.12 -13.43
C SER A 92 4.22 10.42 -12.13
N ALA A 93 2.93 10.37 -11.79
CA ALA A 93 2.40 9.60 -10.67
C ALA A 93 2.71 8.10 -10.80
N ARG A 94 2.49 7.53 -12.01
CA ARG A 94 2.86 6.13 -12.30
C ARG A 94 4.35 5.89 -12.11
N LEU A 95 5.19 6.72 -12.73
CA LEU A 95 6.65 6.59 -12.64
C LEU A 95 7.13 6.69 -11.20
N PHE A 96 6.61 7.64 -10.42
CA PHE A 96 6.94 7.81 -9.02
C PHE A 96 6.62 6.56 -8.20
N LEU A 97 5.41 6.02 -8.34
CA LEU A 97 5.01 4.81 -7.60
C LEU A 97 5.83 3.58 -7.99
N HIS A 98 6.24 3.46 -9.25
CA HIS A 98 7.16 2.39 -9.67
C HIS A 98 8.53 2.51 -9.00
N ILE A 99 9.12 3.71 -8.97
CA ILE A 99 10.41 3.95 -8.30
C ILE A 99 10.28 3.68 -6.80
N ALA A 100 9.19 4.15 -6.18
CA ALA A 100 8.89 3.94 -4.77
C ALA A 100 8.76 2.45 -4.42
N GLN A 101 8.07 1.66 -5.26
CA GLN A 101 7.97 0.21 -5.11
C GLN A 101 9.33 -0.48 -5.25
N SER A 102 10.14 -0.10 -6.24
CA SER A 102 11.50 -0.65 -6.39
C SER A 102 12.38 -0.34 -5.18
N PHE A 103 12.26 0.85 -4.62
CA PHE A 103 12.95 1.23 -3.38
C PHE A 103 12.50 0.36 -2.19
N ASP A 104 11.19 0.13 -2.03
CA ASP A 104 10.67 -0.71 -0.96
C ASP A 104 11.17 -2.15 -1.08
N LEU A 105 11.18 -2.71 -2.29
CA LEU A 105 11.69 -4.06 -2.55
C LEU A 105 13.17 -4.19 -2.19
N GLN A 106 13.99 -3.19 -2.56
CA GLN A 106 15.41 -3.16 -2.19
C GLN A 106 15.60 -3.04 -0.68
N ASN A 107 14.87 -2.13 -0.03
CA ASN A 107 14.98 -1.90 1.40
C ASN A 107 14.49 -3.11 2.21
N ASN A 108 13.43 -3.77 1.76
CA ASN A 108 12.94 -5.00 2.37
C ASN A 108 13.96 -6.14 2.25
N GLY A 109 14.61 -6.28 1.08
CA GLY A 109 15.71 -7.23 0.90
C GLY A 109 16.88 -6.95 1.86
N LEU A 110 17.34 -5.69 1.93
CA LEU A 110 18.41 -5.30 2.84
C LEU A 110 18.06 -5.51 4.32
N ASN A 111 16.84 -5.16 4.72
CA ASN A 111 16.36 -5.39 6.09
C ASN A 111 16.28 -6.88 6.42
N GLN A 112 15.88 -7.71 5.46
CA GLN A 112 15.87 -9.16 5.64
C GLN A 112 17.29 -9.71 5.80
N ASP A 113 18.24 -9.27 4.97
CA ASP A 113 19.65 -9.69 5.06
C ASP A 113 20.29 -9.28 6.39
N LEU A 114 20.02 -8.06 6.87
CA LEU A 114 20.46 -7.60 8.18
C LEU A 114 19.90 -8.45 9.31
N ARG A 115 18.59 -8.77 9.27
CA ARG A 115 17.95 -9.66 10.26
C ARG A 115 18.56 -11.05 10.27
N LEU A 116 18.85 -11.61 9.08
CA LEU A 116 19.52 -12.91 8.97
C LEU A 116 20.94 -12.86 9.56
N SER A 117 21.67 -11.77 9.31
CA SER A 117 23.01 -11.55 9.89
C SER A 117 22.98 -11.43 11.41
N GLU A 118 22.05 -10.66 11.97
CA GLU A 118 21.86 -10.54 13.43
C GLU A 118 21.49 -11.89 14.06
N ALA A 119 20.61 -12.65 13.41
CA ALA A 119 20.25 -14.00 13.87
C ALA A 119 21.47 -14.95 13.85
N MET A 120 22.31 -14.89 12.81
CA MET A 120 23.56 -15.65 12.73
C MET A 120 24.56 -15.22 13.82
N GLU A 121 24.71 -13.93 14.08
CA GLU A 121 25.57 -13.41 15.15
C GLU A 121 25.10 -13.90 16.52
N GLN A 122 23.80 -13.80 16.81
CA GLN A 122 23.24 -14.30 18.05
C GLN A 122 23.43 -15.81 18.21
N ASN A 123 23.28 -16.58 17.12
CA ASN A 123 23.54 -18.02 17.14
C ASN A 123 25.03 -18.31 17.43
N LEU A 124 25.95 -17.60 16.79
CA LEU A 124 27.39 -17.72 17.05
C LEU A 124 27.75 -17.40 18.52
N ILE A 125 27.20 -16.33 19.08
CA ILE A 125 27.41 -15.94 20.48
C ILE A 125 26.86 -17.01 21.43
N LYS A 126 25.69 -17.58 21.15
CA LYS A 126 25.10 -18.68 21.94
C LYS A 126 25.98 -19.93 21.91
N ASN A 127 26.47 -20.32 20.73
CA ASN A 127 27.37 -21.46 20.56
C ASN A 127 28.70 -21.27 21.31
N LEU A 128 29.26 -20.05 21.27
CA LEU A 128 30.48 -19.72 22.01
C LEU A 128 30.29 -19.73 23.54
N LYS A 129 29.07 -19.48 24.04
CA LYS A 129 28.72 -19.53 25.46
C LYS A 129 28.40 -20.95 25.96
N GLY A 130 28.29 -21.93 25.07
CA GLY A 130 27.95 -23.32 25.43
C GLY A 130 26.51 -23.47 25.95
N GLU A 131 25.59 -22.59 25.52
CA GLU A 131 24.16 -22.71 25.80
C GLU A 131 23.57 -23.79 24.85
N ASP A 132 23.14 -24.94 25.38
CA ASP A 132 22.65 -26.09 24.60
C ASP A 132 21.57 -25.73 23.56
N GLU A 133 21.70 -26.32 22.36
CA GLU A 133 20.94 -25.99 21.14
C GLU A 133 19.45 -26.40 21.17
N ASP A 134 19.01 -27.23 22.13
CA ASP A 134 17.78 -28.01 21.95
C ASP A 134 16.45 -27.36 22.37
N LEU A 135 16.45 -26.19 23.04
CA LEU A 135 15.20 -25.55 23.49
C LEU A 135 14.91 -24.16 22.90
N ASN A 136 15.90 -23.50 22.31
CA ASN A 136 15.81 -22.07 21.98
C ASN A 136 15.78 -21.73 20.48
N LEU A 137 16.02 -22.67 19.57
CA LEU A 137 15.85 -22.43 18.12
C LEU A 137 14.40 -22.05 17.76
N LYS A 138 13.41 -22.59 18.49
CA LYS A 138 12.00 -22.23 18.35
C LYS A 138 11.64 -20.90 19.01
N ALA A 139 12.42 -20.42 19.99
CA ALA A 139 12.20 -19.15 20.67
C ALA A 139 12.82 -17.98 19.89
N ALA A 140 14.02 -18.16 19.34
CA ALA A 140 14.66 -17.16 18.48
C ALA A 140 13.93 -16.96 17.13
N ALA A 141 13.28 -18.00 16.60
CA ALA A 141 12.39 -17.88 15.45
C ALA A 141 11.03 -17.23 15.78
N LYS A 142 10.71 -17.04 17.06
CA LYS A 142 9.44 -16.46 17.54
C LYS A 142 9.53 -15.01 17.96
N GLU A 143 10.73 -14.43 18.07
CA GLU A 143 10.86 -12.97 18.09
C GLU A 143 10.55 -12.46 16.68
N ARG A 144 9.26 -12.29 16.40
CA ARG A 144 8.77 -11.54 15.23
C ARG A 144 9.25 -10.11 15.41
N PHE A 145 10.45 -9.80 14.93
CA PHE A 145 10.93 -8.44 14.82
C PHE A 145 9.89 -7.63 14.04
N PRO A 146 9.50 -6.44 14.53
CA PRO A 146 8.42 -5.66 13.93
C PRO A 146 8.68 -5.52 12.44
N ILE A 147 7.70 -5.92 11.62
CA ILE A 147 7.77 -5.76 10.17
C ILE A 147 8.02 -4.28 9.91
N SER A 148 9.08 -3.99 9.15
CA SER A 148 9.38 -2.62 8.74
C SER A 148 8.14 -2.06 8.06
N ASP A 149 7.66 -0.90 8.51
CA ASP A 149 6.50 -0.21 7.93
C ASP A 149 6.78 0.10 6.45
N THR A 150 6.30 -0.77 5.58
CA THR A 150 6.57 -0.69 4.14
C THR A 150 5.74 0.45 3.59
N GLY A 151 6.40 1.55 3.22
CA GLY A 151 5.74 2.77 2.77
C GLY A 151 5.91 3.99 3.68
N PHE A 152 6.62 3.87 4.82
CA PHE A 152 6.91 5.00 5.71
C PHE A 152 7.65 6.17 5.04
N TYR A 153 8.37 5.88 3.95
CA TYR A 153 9.15 6.88 3.24
C TYR A 153 8.30 7.63 2.22
N MET A 154 8.18 8.96 2.36
CA MET A 154 7.39 9.83 1.46
C MET A 154 5.91 9.44 1.39
N VAL A 155 5.28 9.16 2.54
CA VAL A 155 3.88 8.72 2.65
C VAL A 155 2.93 9.70 1.96
N ALA A 156 3.06 11.01 2.24
CA ALA A 156 2.19 12.04 1.68
C ALA A 156 2.24 12.07 0.14
N GLU A 157 3.42 11.89 -0.43
CA GLU A 157 3.65 11.86 -1.87
C GLU A 157 3.11 10.60 -2.52
N ARG A 158 3.31 9.45 -1.86
CA ARG A 158 2.76 8.17 -2.30
C ARG A 158 1.25 8.21 -2.31
N LEU A 159 0.63 8.72 -1.25
CA LEU A 159 -0.81 8.94 -1.20
C LEU A 159 -1.26 9.86 -2.33
N LYS A 160 -0.60 11.00 -2.55
CA LYS A 160 -0.93 11.90 -3.66
C LYS A 160 -0.85 11.23 -5.02
N ALA A 161 0.24 10.52 -5.31
CA ALA A 161 0.42 9.82 -6.58
C ALA A 161 -0.60 8.69 -6.75
N TRP A 162 -0.87 7.92 -5.69
CA TRP A 162 -1.84 6.84 -5.69
C TRP A 162 -3.27 7.36 -5.89
N THR A 163 -3.66 8.42 -5.18
CA THR A 163 -4.97 9.06 -5.34
C THR A 163 -5.19 9.47 -6.79
N LYS A 164 -4.19 10.06 -7.45
CA LYS A 164 -4.29 10.39 -8.89
C LYS A 164 -4.59 9.19 -9.76
N LEU A 165 -4.00 8.03 -9.49
CA LEU A 165 -4.31 6.81 -10.25
C LEU A 165 -5.71 6.28 -9.93
N MET A 166 -6.11 6.32 -8.65
CA MET A 166 -7.40 5.87 -8.17
C MET A 166 -8.57 6.68 -8.78
N GLN A 167 -8.38 7.98 -9.03
CA GLN A 167 -9.37 8.82 -9.72
C GLN A 167 -9.70 8.34 -11.15
N HIS A 168 -8.84 7.55 -11.79
CA HIS A 168 -9.08 6.98 -13.11
C HIS A 168 -9.60 5.54 -13.06
N ASP A 169 -9.78 4.95 -11.86
CA ASP A 169 -10.45 3.66 -11.74
C ASP A 169 -11.94 3.83 -12.07
N ARG A 170 -12.48 2.91 -12.89
CA ARG A 170 -13.89 2.96 -13.31
C ARG A 170 -14.82 2.37 -12.27
N GLU A 171 -14.30 1.51 -11.39
CA GLU A 171 -15.08 0.84 -10.35
C GLU A 171 -14.38 0.90 -8.98
N PRO A 172 -14.02 2.09 -8.50
CA PRO A 172 -13.29 2.24 -7.25
C PRO A 172 -13.97 1.50 -6.08
N PRO A 173 -13.16 0.86 -5.21
CA PRO A 173 -13.68 0.11 -4.07
C PRO A 173 -14.17 1.06 -2.97
N GLY A 174 -15.06 0.57 -2.10
CA GLY A 174 -15.47 1.29 -0.89
C GLY A 174 -14.57 1.06 0.33
N LEU A 175 -13.85 -0.07 0.34
CA LEU A 175 -12.95 -0.50 1.41
C LEU A 175 -11.51 -0.51 0.90
N PHE A 176 -10.62 0.14 1.63
CA PHE A 176 -9.19 0.25 1.34
C PHE A 176 -8.40 -0.40 2.46
N ILE A 177 -7.45 -1.28 2.13
CA ILE A 177 -6.64 -2.00 3.12
C ILE A 177 -5.18 -1.61 2.96
N THR A 178 -4.50 -1.38 4.08
CA THR A 178 -3.05 -1.13 4.15
C THR A 178 -2.40 -1.98 5.23
N THR A 179 -1.13 -2.32 5.07
CA THR A 179 -0.28 -2.86 6.14
C THR A 179 0.65 -1.79 6.73
N SER A 180 0.61 -0.57 6.17
CA SER A 180 1.46 0.55 6.60
C SER A 180 0.76 1.38 7.66
N ARG A 181 1.36 1.41 8.86
CA ARG A 181 0.88 2.23 9.97
C ARG A 181 1.03 3.72 9.66
N SER A 182 2.15 4.11 9.03
CA SER A 182 2.42 5.49 8.62
C SER A 182 1.38 6.00 7.63
N VAL A 183 0.87 5.16 6.73
CA VAL A 183 -0.24 5.54 5.83
C VAL A 183 -1.51 5.83 6.62
N LEU A 184 -1.87 4.99 7.59
CA LEU A 184 -3.05 5.23 8.42
C LEU A 184 -2.90 6.50 9.25
N ASP A 185 -1.76 6.70 9.89
CA ASP A 185 -1.51 7.88 10.72
C ASP A 185 -1.56 9.18 9.88
N GLU A 186 -0.98 9.19 8.68
CA GLU A 186 -1.08 10.32 7.73
C GLU A 186 -2.53 10.61 7.30
N LEU A 187 -3.37 9.59 7.11
CA LEU A 187 -4.79 9.77 6.81
C LEU A 187 -5.55 10.33 8.01
N MET A 188 -5.29 9.83 9.22
CA MET A 188 -5.90 10.32 10.47
C MET A 188 -5.51 11.77 10.78
N ASP A 189 -4.28 12.16 10.50
CA ASP A 189 -3.81 13.55 10.66
C ASP A 189 -4.57 14.52 9.73
N LYS A 190 -4.98 14.05 8.55
CA LYS A 190 -5.72 14.83 7.54
C LYS A 190 -7.24 14.78 7.70
N ALA A 191 -7.74 13.76 8.37
CA ALA A 191 -9.16 13.50 8.59
C ALA A 191 -9.40 13.08 10.04
N PRO A 192 -9.43 14.04 10.99
CA PRO A 192 -9.64 13.76 12.42
C PRO A 192 -11.02 13.15 12.73
N GLU A 193 -11.97 13.21 11.79
CA GLU A 193 -13.28 12.56 11.84
C GLU A 193 -13.25 11.04 11.60
N ILE A 194 -12.09 10.46 11.26
CA ILE A 194 -11.94 9.01 11.13
C ILE A 194 -12.26 8.34 12.48
N GLU A 195 -13.20 7.41 12.47
CA GLU A 195 -13.65 6.67 13.65
C GLU A 195 -13.35 5.17 13.50
N MET A 196 -12.79 4.53 14.54
CA MET A 196 -12.62 3.08 14.56
C MET A 196 -13.96 2.40 14.80
N VAL A 197 -14.32 1.44 13.94
CA VAL A 197 -15.60 0.71 14.04
C VAL A 197 -15.43 -0.75 14.42
N ILE A 198 -14.28 -1.36 14.09
CA ILE A 198 -14.01 -2.77 14.33
C ILE A 198 -12.55 -2.94 14.75
N ASP A 199 -12.33 -3.75 15.78
CA ASP A 199 -11.01 -4.19 16.23
C ASP A 199 -11.03 -5.71 16.39
N PHE A 200 -10.42 -6.41 15.43
CA PHE A 200 -10.20 -7.84 15.50
C PHE A 200 -8.77 -8.10 15.96
N ASP A 201 -8.59 -8.53 17.20
CA ASP A 201 -7.28 -8.96 17.73
C ASP A 201 -6.74 -10.21 17.04
N SER A 202 -7.62 -11.03 16.46
CA SER A 202 -7.24 -12.21 15.68
C SER A 202 -8.37 -12.60 14.73
N ILE A 203 -8.01 -12.82 13.47
CA ILE A 203 -8.89 -13.43 12.47
C ILE A 203 -8.51 -14.88 12.19
N PRO A 204 -9.49 -15.76 11.92
CA PRO A 204 -9.22 -17.16 11.58
C PRO A 204 -8.55 -17.25 10.20
N MET A 205 -7.23 -17.43 10.18
CA MET A 205 -6.44 -17.45 8.94
C MET A 205 -6.47 -18.80 8.20
N HIS A 206 -6.70 -19.92 8.88
CA HIS A 206 -6.60 -21.27 8.31
C HIS A 206 -7.56 -22.25 9.01
N ALA A 207 -8.87 -22.03 8.90
CA ALA A 207 -9.83 -23.10 9.13
C ALA A 207 -10.14 -23.71 7.77
N GLY A 208 -9.77 -24.97 7.51
CA GLY A 208 -10.29 -25.69 6.35
C GLY A 208 -11.81 -25.60 6.34
N ARG A 209 -12.45 -25.51 5.15
CA ARG A 209 -13.90 -25.21 4.94
C ARG A 209 -14.78 -25.55 6.15
N ASP A 210 -14.91 -24.59 7.05
CA ASP A 210 -15.74 -24.66 8.25
C ASP A 210 -16.94 -23.78 7.97
N GLU A 211 -18.12 -24.39 7.97
CA GLU A 211 -19.39 -23.72 7.74
C GLU A 211 -19.59 -22.50 8.67
N THR A 212 -18.99 -22.54 9.86
CA THR A 212 -19.02 -21.44 10.83
C THR A 212 -18.22 -20.24 10.33
N VAL A 213 -17.04 -20.48 9.74
CA VAL A 213 -16.18 -19.43 9.20
C VAL A 213 -16.76 -18.87 7.91
N GLU A 214 -17.34 -19.71 7.05
CA GLU A 214 -18.04 -19.26 5.83
C GLU A 214 -19.22 -18.35 6.18
N LYS A 215 -20.08 -18.75 7.13
CA LYS A 215 -21.20 -17.93 7.61
C LYS A 215 -20.74 -16.61 8.23
N TRP A 216 -19.64 -16.64 8.98
CA TRP A 216 -19.06 -15.42 9.53
C TRP A 216 -18.52 -14.49 8.43
N GLN A 217 -17.84 -15.02 7.41
CA GLN A 217 -17.36 -14.24 6.27
C GLN A 217 -18.51 -13.57 5.51
N ASP A 218 -19.60 -14.30 5.25
CA ASP A 218 -20.81 -13.75 4.63
C ASP A 218 -21.44 -12.64 5.49
N GLY A 219 -21.51 -12.86 6.80
CA GLY A 219 -21.99 -11.86 7.76
C GLY A 219 -21.11 -10.60 7.77
N LEU A 220 -19.79 -10.77 7.81
CA LEU A 220 -18.83 -9.68 7.75
C LEU A 220 -18.99 -8.87 6.45
N LEU A 221 -19.10 -9.53 5.29
CA LEU A 221 -19.33 -8.85 4.01
C LEU A 221 -20.64 -8.07 3.98
N ALA A 222 -21.73 -8.63 4.51
CA ALA A 222 -23.01 -7.94 4.61
C ALA A 222 -22.92 -6.70 5.53
N SER A 223 -22.22 -6.83 6.65
CA SER A 223 -21.96 -5.74 7.58
C SER A 223 -21.10 -4.63 6.97
N LEU A 224 -20.01 -4.97 6.28
CA LEU A 224 -19.16 -4.02 5.56
C LEU A 224 -19.95 -3.27 4.47
N ASN A 225 -20.78 -3.98 3.71
CA ASN A 225 -21.63 -3.34 2.70
C ASN A 225 -22.66 -2.40 3.32
N THR A 226 -23.20 -2.74 4.49
CA THR A 226 -24.11 -1.86 5.25
C THR A 226 -23.39 -0.60 5.69
N LEU A 227 -22.17 -0.72 6.23
CA LEU A 227 -21.32 0.41 6.61
C LEU A 227 -21.00 1.32 5.42
N LEU A 228 -20.79 0.77 4.22
CA LEU A 228 -20.48 1.58 3.03
C LEU A 228 -21.68 2.35 2.47
N THR A 229 -22.89 1.80 2.59
CA THR A 229 -24.07 2.29 1.84
C THR A 229 -25.11 3.01 2.72
N SER A 230 -25.05 2.84 4.03
CA SER A 230 -25.98 3.46 4.98
C SER A 230 -25.44 4.78 5.54
N ALA A 231 -26.32 5.65 6.02
CA ALA A 231 -25.87 6.83 6.75
C ALA A 231 -25.31 6.41 8.11
N TRP A 232 -24.13 6.91 8.48
CA TRP A 232 -23.53 6.68 9.79
C TRP A 232 -24.16 7.64 10.84
N PRO A 233 -24.39 7.22 12.10
CA PRO A 233 -24.10 5.90 12.68
C PRO A 233 -25.14 4.82 12.37
N VAL A 234 -24.68 3.57 12.24
CA VAL A 234 -25.54 2.38 12.23
C VAL A 234 -25.35 1.57 13.51
N PRO A 235 -26.37 0.86 14.03
CA PRO A 235 -26.20 -0.01 15.19
C PRO A 235 -25.16 -1.10 14.90
N THR A 236 -24.08 -1.19 15.68
CA THR A 236 -22.98 -2.14 15.47
C THR A 236 -22.99 -3.33 16.43
N ASP A 237 -23.90 -3.35 17.41
CA ASP A 237 -23.98 -4.40 18.43
C ASP A 237 -24.16 -5.80 17.79
N GLY A 238 -23.19 -6.68 18.05
CA GLY A 238 -23.18 -8.06 17.56
C GLY A 238 -22.93 -8.22 16.05
N MET A 239 -22.65 -7.13 15.30
CA MET A 239 -22.38 -7.22 13.85
C MET A 239 -21.01 -7.83 13.51
N PHE A 240 -20.09 -7.86 14.48
CA PHE A 240 -18.65 -8.08 14.24
C PHE A 240 -18.00 -9.04 15.26
N GLU A 241 -18.67 -10.11 15.65
CA GLU A 241 -18.03 -11.12 16.50
C GLU A 241 -17.28 -12.15 15.64
N ALA A 242 -15.95 -12.17 15.75
CA ALA A 242 -15.13 -13.19 15.11
C ALA A 242 -15.35 -14.56 15.80
N PRO A 243 -15.48 -15.66 15.04
CA PRO A 243 -15.63 -16.98 15.63
C PRO A 243 -14.34 -17.37 16.35
N VAL A 244 -14.48 -17.93 17.55
CA VAL A 244 -13.34 -18.48 18.31
C VAL A 244 -12.94 -19.80 17.67
N VAL A 245 -11.91 -19.78 16.81
CA VAL A 245 -11.35 -20.99 16.20
C VAL A 245 -10.13 -21.44 16.98
N SER A 246 -10.20 -22.62 17.58
CA SER A 246 -9.06 -23.22 18.30
C SER A 246 -8.05 -23.79 17.30
N GLY A 247 -6.80 -23.32 17.33
CA GLY A 247 -5.67 -23.96 16.61
C GLY A 247 -5.00 -23.16 15.48
N GLY A 248 -5.21 -21.84 15.37
CA GLY A 248 -4.48 -21.01 14.40
C GLY A 248 -3.10 -20.57 14.91
N ASP A 249 -2.03 -20.90 14.18
CA ASP A 249 -0.64 -20.53 14.50
C ASP A 249 -0.26 -19.08 14.10
N ALA A 250 -1.18 -18.34 13.45
CA ALA A 250 -0.97 -16.96 13.05
C ALA A 250 -2.15 -16.07 13.47
N ASN A 251 -1.92 -15.22 14.47
CA ASN A 251 -2.83 -14.12 14.79
C ASN A 251 -2.55 -12.99 13.81
N VAL A 252 -3.51 -12.72 12.93
CA VAL A 252 -3.54 -11.50 12.13
C VAL A 252 -4.58 -10.61 12.76
N ALA A 253 -4.19 -9.39 13.12
CA ALA A 253 -5.10 -8.40 13.65
C ALA A 253 -5.60 -7.49 12.52
N ILE A 254 -6.88 -7.15 12.56
CA ILE A 254 -7.50 -6.24 11.59
C ILE A 254 -8.27 -5.17 12.35
N LYS A 255 -7.93 -3.91 12.08
CA LYS A 255 -8.71 -2.76 12.56
C LYS A 255 -9.35 -2.06 11.37
N LEU A 256 -10.63 -1.74 11.50
CA LEU A 256 -11.39 -1.02 10.47
C LEU A 256 -11.88 0.32 11.01
N TYR A 257 -11.76 1.32 10.15
CA TYR A 257 -12.12 2.69 10.40
C TYR A 257 -13.11 3.18 9.34
N ILE A 258 -13.95 4.14 9.73
CA ILE A 258 -14.95 4.77 8.87
C ILE A 258 -14.70 6.28 8.77
N VAL A 259 -14.84 6.80 7.56
CA VAL A 259 -15.04 8.23 7.29
C VAL A 259 -16.50 8.41 6.92
N ALA A 260 -17.26 9.05 7.82
CA ALA A 260 -18.70 9.19 7.67
C ALA A 260 -19.09 10.29 6.66
N GLY A 261 -20.07 10.01 5.81
CA GLY A 261 -20.70 10.99 4.93
C GLY A 261 -19.85 11.43 3.73
N GLU A 262 -18.71 10.77 3.50
CA GLU A 262 -17.80 11.09 2.41
C GLU A 262 -17.50 9.84 1.57
N THR A 263 -17.58 10.01 0.25
CA THR A 263 -17.25 8.94 -0.70
C THR A 263 -15.74 8.72 -0.75
N PRO A 264 -15.27 7.52 -1.14
CA PRO A 264 -13.84 7.26 -1.31
C PRO A 264 -13.12 8.32 -2.13
N TYR A 265 -13.71 8.71 -3.25
CA TYR A 265 -13.18 9.75 -4.10
C TYR A 265 -13.04 11.08 -3.36
N ASP A 266 -14.13 11.59 -2.79
CA ASP A 266 -14.12 12.91 -2.14
C ASP A 266 -13.12 12.93 -0.97
N PHE A 267 -13.06 11.83 -0.19
CA PHE A 267 -12.13 11.65 0.92
C PHE A 267 -10.66 11.72 0.49
N PHE A 268 -10.24 10.89 -0.46
CA PHE A 268 -8.83 10.84 -0.84
C PHE A 268 -8.38 12.12 -1.55
N VAL A 269 -9.25 12.70 -2.37
CA VAL A 269 -9.00 13.97 -3.07
C VAL A 269 -8.81 15.11 -2.08
N ARG A 270 -9.66 15.20 -1.05
CA ARG A 270 -9.51 16.15 0.06
C ARG A 270 -8.22 15.93 0.83
N CYS A 271 -7.89 14.68 1.19
CA CYS A 271 -6.67 14.34 1.92
C CYS A 271 -5.39 14.79 1.21
N VAL A 272 -5.36 14.78 -0.12
CA VAL A 272 -4.16 15.16 -0.89
C VAL A 272 -4.17 16.62 -1.37
N GLY A 273 -5.23 17.38 -1.05
CA GLY A 273 -5.39 18.78 -1.41
C GLY A 273 -5.50 19.02 -2.92
N ASP A 274 -5.95 18.02 -3.68
CA ASP A 274 -6.16 18.14 -5.12
C ASP A 274 -7.60 18.59 -5.37
N ASN A 275 -7.82 19.78 -5.93
CA ASN A 275 -9.18 20.29 -6.18
C ASN A 275 -9.61 20.11 -7.65
N SER A 276 -8.97 19.19 -8.38
CA SER A 276 -9.31 18.96 -9.79
C SER A 276 -10.67 18.25 -9.94
N PRO A 277 -11.69 18.91 -10.53
CA PRO A 277 -12.97 18.26 -10.74
C PRO A 277 -12.89 17.33 -11.95
N GLN A 278 -13.04 16.02 -11.77
CA GLN A 278 -13.23 15.09 -12.89
C GLN A 278 -14.71 14.83 -13.18
N ALA A 279 -15.09 14.91 -14.45
CA ALA A 279 -16.43 14.61 -14.93
C ALA A 279 -16.58 13.08 -15.14
N GLY A 280 -17.45 12.43 -14.34
CA GLY A 280 -17.72 10.98 -14.43
C GLY A 280 -18.17 10.29 -13.15
N LEU A 281 -18.18 11.00 -12.02
CA LEU A 281 -18.24 10.43 -10.66
C LEU A 281 -19.64 10.34 -10.02
N GLU A 282 -20.71 10.71 -10.74
CA GLU A 282 -22.05 10.66 -10.14
C GLU A 282 -22.44 9.24 -9.69
N THR A 283 -21.96 8.21 -10.38
CA THR A 283 -22.27 6.81 -10.06
C THR A 283 -21.65 6.36 -8.73
N GLU A 284 -20.45 6.84 -8.39
CA GLU A 284 -19.80 6.55 -7.11
C GLU A 284 -20.48 7.25 -5.94
N ARG A 285 -20.81 8.54 -6.12
CA ARG A 285 -21.53 9.36 -5.14
C ARG A 285 -22.90 8.77 -4.79
N LEU A 286 -23.48 8.01 -5.72
CA LEU A 286 -24.73 7.30 -5.51
C LEU A 286 -24.53 5.91 -4.86
N ARG A 287 -23.33 5.32 -4.97
CA ARG A 287 -23.04 3.96 -4.49
C ARG A 287 -22.60 3.93 -3.03
N PHE A 288 -21.68 4.81 -2.64
CA PHE A 288 -21.10 4.81 -1.29
C PHE A 288 -21.45 6.10 -0.56
N LYS A 289 -21.81 5.97 0.71
CA LYS A 289 -22.06 7.09 1.62
C LYS A 289 -20.90 7.34 2.58
N ASN A 290 -20.08 6.32 2.82
CA ASN A 290 -18.94 6.36 3.72
C ASN A 290 -17.72 5.71 3.04
N THR A 291 -16.53 6.02 3.55
CA THR A 291 -15.27 5.38 3.15
C THR A 291 -14.80 4.48 4.27
N LEU A 292 -14.40 3.24 3.96
CA LEU A 292 -13.80 2.33 4.94
C LEU A 292 -12.31 2.17 4.70
N ILE A 293 -11.54 2.22 5.78
CA ILE A 293 -10.08 2.05 5.79
C ILE A 293 -9.75 0.93 6.77
N GLY A 294 -8.98 -0.06 6.34
CA GLY A 294 -8.52 -1.14 7.18
C GLY A 294 -7.01 -1.18 7.29
N ILE A 295 -6.51 -1.50 8.48
CA ILE A 295 -5.11 -1.85 8.70
C ILE A 295 -4.99 -3.31 9.10
N VAL A 296 -4.05 -4.02 8.48
CA VAL A 296 -3.71 -5.40 8.80
C VAL A 296 -2.35 -5.41 9.51
N GLU A 297 -2.34 -5.95 10.73
CA GLU A 297 -1.15 -6.06 11.58
C GLU A 297 -0.81 -7.57 11.73
N LEU A 298 0.46 -7.94 11.46
CA LEU A 298 0.97 -9.33 11.38
C LEU A 298 1.97 -9.66 12.50
#